data_AF-A0A8C8DR90-F1
#
_entry.id   AF-A0A8C8DR90-F1
#
_cell.length_a   1.000
_cell.length_b   1.000
_cell.length_c   1.000
_cell.angle_alpha   90.00
_cell.angle_beta   90.00
_cell.angle_gamma   90.00
#
_symmetry.space_group_name_H-M   'P 1'
#
loop_
_entity.id
_entity.type
_entity.pdbx_description
1 polymer ?
#
loop_
_entity_poly.entity_id
_entity_poly.type
_entity_poly.pdbx_seq_one_letter_code
_entity_poly.pdbx_strand_id
1 'polypeptide(L)'
;SCLPCLYLSLVSAFLLCLSISLCLSVHVFIQNGAQCYGALGGTVSLQLMDDFSKIHKYELFTKSVKVLTGRKDRTLDIKMKDTFSFLPSNGTFWIHNLSRSNGGEYRLTTFDSNGRITENRTLQLLVQGKYDFIS
;
A
#
# COMPACT_ATOMS: atom_id res chain seq x y z
N SER A 1 36.73 -20.97 23.40
CA SER A 1 35.55 -20.52 22.63
C SER A 1 35.52 -19.00 22.67
N CYS A 2 35.74 -18.31 21.55
CA CYS A 2 35.94 -16.85 21.53
C CYS A 2 34.62 -16.09 21.73
N LEU A 3 34.51 -15.37 22.84
CA LEU A 3 33.47 -14.35 23.11
C LEU A 3 33.18 -13.39 21.92
N PRO A 4 34.18 -12.90 21.16
CA PRO A 4 33.91 -11.98 20.04
C PRO A 4 33.18 -12.65 18.86
N CYS A 5 33.32 -13.97 18.66
CA CYS A 5 32.60 -14.69 17.60
C CYS A 5 31.10 -14.83 17.92
N LEU A 6 30.76 -15.07 19.20
CA LEU A 6 29.37 -15.13 19.65
C LEU A 6 28.70 -13.76 19.48
N TYR A 7 29.42 -12.68 19.82
CA TYR A 7 28.94 -11.31 19.67
C TYR A 7 28.65 -10.93 18.20
N LEU A 8 29.55 -11.23 17.27
CA LEU A 8 29.32 -10.99 15.84
C LEU A 8 28.11 -11.78 15.30
N SER A 9 27.94 -13.04 15.74
CA SER A 9 26.81 -13.87 15.30
C SER A 9 25.46 -13.33 15.78
N LEU A 10 25.40 -12.80 17.01
CA LEU A 10 24.21 -12.20 17.59
C LEU A 10 23.88 -10.84 16.94
N VAL A 11 24.89 -10.02 16.65
CA VAL A 11 24.70 -8.75 15.93
C VAL A 11 24.20 -9.00 14.50
N SER A 12 24.75 -10.00 13.80
CA SER A 12 24.27 -10.39 12.47
C SER A 12 22.84 -10.91 12.51
N ALA A 13 22.49 -11.75 13.48
CA ALA A 13 21.12 -12.25 13.65
C ALA A 13 20.15 -11.12 14.02
N PHE A 14 20.57 -10.16 14.85
CA PHE A 14 19.78 -8.99 15.21
C PHE A 14 19.58 -8.04 14.03
N LEU A 15 20.60 -7.79 13.22
CA LEU A 15 20.49 -7.01 11.98
C LEU A 15 19.61 -7.72 10.95
N LEU A 16 19.71 -9.06 10.84
CA LEU A 16 18.78 -9.84 10.04
C LEU A 16 17.35 -9.71 10.58
N CYS A 17 17.13 -9.86 11.88
CA CYS A 17 15.82 -9.71 12.51
C CYS A 17 15.26 -8.29 12.36
N LEU A 18 16.08 -7.23 12.47
CA LEU A 18 15.67 -5.86 12.18
C LEU A 18 15.29 -5.71 10.71
N SER A 19 16.08 -6.27 9.78
CA SER A 19 15.74 -6.24 8.35
C SER A 19 14.45 -7.01 8.02
N ILE A 20 14.20 -8.15 8.68
CA ILE A 20 12.98 -8.95 8.54
C ILE A 20 11.79 -8.22 9.19
N SER A 21 12.00 -7.58 10.34
CA SER A 21 10.97 -6.83 11.05
C SER A 21 10.58 -5.54 10.33
N LEU A 22 11.52 -4.88 9.64
CA LEU A 22 11.27 -3.78 8.70
C LEU A 22 10.63 -4.27 7.39
N CYS A 23 10.84 -5.53 7.01
CA CYS A 23 10.21 -6.15 5.83
C CYS A 23 8.72 -6.46 6.03
N LEU A 24 8.21 -6.46 7.27
CA LEU A 24 6.86 -6.92 7.59
C LEU A 24 5.75 -5.90 7.24
N SER A 25 6.10 -4.66 6.89
CA SER A 25 5.13 -3.66 6.48
C SER A 25 5.78 -2.62 5.58
N VAL A 26 6.06 -3.01 4.34
CA VAL A 26 6.47 -2.09 3.27
C VAL A 26 5.31 -1.12 2.99
N HIS A 27 5.18 -0.08 3.82
CA HIS A 27 4.27 1.02 3.58
C HIS A 27 4.86 1.84 2.43
N VAL A 28 4.34 1.63 1.23
CA VAL A 28 4.76 2.42 0.07
C VAL A 28 3.86 3.64 -0.03
N PHE A 29 4.47 4.82 0.02
CA PHE A 29 3.77 6.06 -0.23
C PHE A 29 3.41 6.17 -1.70
N ILE A 30 2.18 6.56 -2.00
CA ILE A 30 1.83 6.92 -3.37
C ILE A 30 2.52 8.24 -3.71
N GLN A 31 3.47 8.18 -4.64
CA GLN A 31 4.22 9.31 -5.19
C GLN A 31 4.44 9.08 -6.68
N ASN A 32 4.40 10.14 -7.49
CA ASN A 32 4.52 10.01 -8.95
C ASN A 32 5.79 9.25 -9.35
N GLY A 33 5.60 8.16 -10.10
CA GLY A 33 6.69 7.28 -10.54
C GLY A 33 7.11 6.19 -9.53
N ALA A 34 6.49 6.12 -8.36
CA ALA A 34 6.74 5.07 -7.39
C ALA A 34 6.30 3.70 -7.91
N GLN A 35 7.07 2.67 -7.59
CA GLN A 35 6.77 1.28 -7.87
C GLN A 35 6.70 0.49 -6.58
N CYS A 36 5.69 -0.36 -6.45
CA CYS A 36 5.52 -1.28 -5.34
C CYS A 36 5.47 -2.71 -5.88
N TYR A 37 6.09 -3.64 -5.16
CA TYR A 37 6.09 -5.05 -5.50
C TYR A 37 5.29 -5.80 -4.43
N GLY A 38 4.37 -6.65 -4.88
CA GLY A 38 3.57 -7.49 -4.01
C GLY A 38 3.68 -8.95 -4.41
N ALA A 39 3.75 -9.86 -3.44
CA ALA A 39 3.73 -11.30 -3.70
C ALA A 39 2.30 -11.78 -3.99
N LEU A 40 2.14 -12.69 -4.95
CA LEU A 40 0.87 -13.36 -5.26
C LEU A 40 0.32 -14.04 -4.00
N GLY A 41 -0.97 -13.83 -3.70
CA GLY A 41 -1.64 -14.29 -2.48
C GLY A 41 -1.31 -13.49 -1.21
N GLY A 42 -0.32 -12.60 -1.26
CA GLY A 42 0.06 -11.75 -0.13
C GLY A 42 -0.80 -10.51 0.05
N THR A 43 -0.40 -9.65 0.98
CA THR A 43 -1.03 -8.36 1.26
C THR A 43 -0.01 -7.23 1.11
N VAL A 44 -0.45 -6.12 0.52
CA VAL A 44 0.33 -4.87 0.41
C VAL A 44 -0.42 -3.73 1.09
N SER A 45 0.32 -2.82 1.72
CA SER A 45 -0.20 -1.56 2.24
C SER A 45 0.36 -0.37 1.46
N LEU A 46 -0.54 0.49 0.98
CA LEU A 46 -0.22 1.74 0.31
C LEU A 46 -0.59 2.90 1.23
N GLN A 47 0.36 3.75 1.56
CA GLN A 47 0.08 4.98 2.29
C GLN A 47 -0.34 6.05 1.28
N LEU A 48 -1.63 6.38 1.29
CA LEU A 48 -2.20 7.33 0.35
C LEU A 48 -1.82 8.77 0.71
N MET A 49 -1.89 9.10 2.01
CA MET A 49 -1.57 10.43 2.55
C MET A 49 -1.40 10.36 4.07
N ASP A 50 -0.67 11.32 4.65
CA ASP A 50 -0.45 11.37 6.10
C ASP A 50 -1.65 11.93 6.88
N ASP A 51 -2.43 12.82 6.26
CA ASP A 51 -3.52 13.53 6.92
C ASP A 51 -4.71 13.76 5.98
N PHE A 52 -5.77 12.95 6.15
CA PHE A 52 -7.03 13.09 5.42
C PHE A 52 -7.98 14.13 6.03
N SER A 53 -7.71 14.65 7.23
CA SER A 53 -8.63 15.57 7.93
C SER A 53 -8.80 16.92 7.22
N LYS A 54 -7.79 17.31 6.45
CA LYS A 54 -7.74 18.55 5.67
C LYS A 54 -8.26 18.38 4.24
N ILE A 55 -8.48 17.15 3.79
CA ILE A 55 -8.90 16.87 2.41
C ILE A 55 -10.42 16.89 2.33
N HIS A 56 -10.95 17.75 1.46
CA HIS A 56 -12.40 17.87 1.29
C HIS A 56 -12.99 16.62 0.64
N LYS A 57 -12.35 16.15 -0.44
CA LYS A 57 -12.73 14.95 -1.19
C LYS A 57 -11.50 14.26 -1.77
N TYR A 58 -11.50 12.93 -1.78
CA TYR A 58 -10.48 12.11 -2.40
C TYR A 58 -11.06 10.89 -3.09
N GLU A 59 -10.40 10.45 -4.15
CA GLU A 59 -10.77 9.28 -4.94
C GLU A 59 -9.52 8.45 -5.29
N LEU A 60 -9.61 7.13 -5.15
CA LEU A 60 -8.57 6.19 -5.61
C LEU A 60 -9.10 5.40 -6.81
N PHE A 61 -8.32 5.35 -7.87
CA PHE A 61 -8.63 4.62 -9.09
C PHE A 61 -7.61 3.50 -9.33
N THR A 62 -8.07 2.39 -9.87
CA THR A 62 -7.24 1.34 -10.47
C THR A 62 -7.89 0.91 -11.79
N LYS A 63 -7.14 0.83 -12.89
CA LYS A 63 -7.64 0.42 -14.22
C LYS A 63 -8.98 1.09 -14.60
N SER A 64 -9.09 2.39 -14.36
CA SER A 64 -10.29 3.23 -14.58
C SER A 64 -11.48 2.99 -13.64
N VAL A 65 -11.39 2.03 -12.72
CA VAL A 65 -12.42 1.78 -11.70
C VAL A 65 -12.09 2.59 -10.46
N LYS A 66 -13.08 3.38 -10.00
CA LYS A 66 -13.02 4.04 -8.69
C LYS A 66 -13.26 3.01 -7.59
N VAL A 67 -12.26 2.77 -6.76
CA VAL A 67 -12.28 1.75 -5.70
C VAL A 67 -12.44 2.34 -4.31
N LEU A 68 -12.05 3.60 -4.13
CA LEU A 68 -12.19 4.35 -2.88
C LEU A 68 -12.75 5.73 -3.18
N THR A 69 -13.71 6.19 -2.38
CA THR A 69 -14.14 7.59 -2.33
C THR A 69 -14.36 7.99 -0.89
N GLY A 70 -13.77 9.12 -0.49
CA GLY A 70 -14.08 9.74 0.80
C GLY A 70 -14.28 11.23 0.65
N ARG A 71 -15.07 11.78 1.58
CA ARG A 71 -15.41 13.20 1.66
C ARG A 71 -15.66 13.57 3.11
N LYS A 72 -15.33 14.79 3.51
CA LYS A 72 -15.41 15.24 4.91
C LYS A 72 -16.82 15.13 5.54
N ASP A 73 -17.86 15.23 4.72
CA ASP A 73 -19.29 15.27 5.11
C ASP A 73 -20.05 13.99 4.74
N ARG A 74 -19.36 12.92 4.30
CA ARG A 74 -20.01 11.68 3.85
C ARG A 74 -19.29 10.45 4.35
N THR A 75 -20.04 9.36 4.45
CA THR A 75 -19.50 8.03 4.73
C THR A 75 -18.51 7.63 3.65
N LEU A 76 -17.41 7.01 4.08
CA LEU A 76 -16.42 6.39 3.22
C LEU A 76 -17.07 5.30 2.35
N ASP A 77 -16.79 5.32 1.06
CA ASP A 77 -17.20 4.28 0.11
C ASP A 77 -15.99 3.51 -0.40
N ILE A 78 -16.02 2.18 -0.24
CA ILE A 78 -15.00 1.24 -0.70
C ILE A 78 -15.68 0.12 -1.47
N LYS A 79 -15.23 -0.11 -2.71
CA LYS A 79 -15.64 -1.27 -3.50
C LYS A 79 -14.82 -2.50 -3.16
N MET A 80 -15.33 -3.70 -3.45
CA MET A 80 -14.59 -4.97 -3.27
C MET A 80 -14.02 -5.10 -1.85
N LYS A 81 -14.88 -4.95 -0.83
CA LYS A 81 -14.48 -4.91 0.59
C LYS A 81 -13.72 -6.15 1.08
N ASP A 82 -13.88 -7.28 0.40
CA ASP A 82 -13.14 -8.51 0.70
C ASP A 82 -11.66 -8.44 0.25
N THR A 83 -11.36 -7.58 -0.74
CA THR A 83 -10.00 -7.38 -1.28
C THR A 83 -9.36 -6.10 -0.78
N PHE A 84 -10.15 -5.05 -0.55
CA PHE A 84 -9.65 -3.73 -0.19
C PHE A 84 -10.11 -3.32 1.20
N SER A 85 -9.18 -2.74 1.97
CA SER A 85 -9.49 -2.10 3.25
C SER A 85 -8.82 -0.74 3.31
N PHE A 86 -9.43 0.22 4.01
CA PHE A 86 -8.87 1.55 4.17
C PHE A 86 -9.09 2.06 5.58
N LEU A 87 -8.05 2.66 6.16
CA LEU A 87 -8.11 3.33 7.44
C LEU A 87 -7.83 4.83 7.23
N PRO A 88 -8.87 5.68 7.28
CA PRO A 88 -8.69 7.11 7.04
C PRO A 88 -7.78 7.81 8.07
N SER A 89 -7.70 7.30 9.30
CA SER A 89 -6.97 7.96 10.39
C SER A 89 -5.45 8.00 10.20
N ASN A 90 -4.89 7.03 9.48
CA ASN A 90 -3.47 7.00 9.09
C ASN A 90 -3.26 6.96 7.57
N GLY A 91 -4.35 6.99 6.80
CA GLY A 91 -4.32 7.04 5.36
C GLY A 91 -3.81 5.79 4.66
N THR A 92 -3.80 4.65 5.35
CA THR A 92 -3.30 3.40 4.78
C THR A 92 -4.42 2.64 4.06
N PHE A 93 -4.12 2.21 2.83
CA PHE A 93 -4.98 1.38 1.99
C PHE A 93 -4.34 0.00 1.81
N TRP A 94 -5.06 -1.06 2.17
CA TRP A 94 -4.59 -2.43 2.03
C TRP A 94 -5.24 -3.11 0.84
N ILE A 95 -4.44 -3.95 0.18
CA ILE A 95 -4.90 -4.87 -0.85
C ILE A 95 -4.54 -6.27 -0.38
N HIS A 96 -5.55 -7.04 -0.01
CA HIS A 96 -5.42 -8.40 0.49
C HIS A 96 -5.50 -9.42 -0.63
N ASN A 97 -4.90 -10.59 -0.40
CA ASN A 97 -4.95 -11.74 -1.31
C ASN A 97 -4.65 -11.34 -2.77
N LEU A 98 -3.48 -10.73 -2.96
CA LEU A 98 -3.08 -10.17 -4.25
C LEU A 98 -3.18 -11.20 -5.38
N SER A 99 -3.98 -10.88 -6.38
CA SER A 99 -3.96 -11.57 -7.67
C SER A 99 -3.20 -10.75 -8.71
N ARG A 100 -2.75 -11.37 -9.81
CA ARG A 100 -2.16 -10.62 -10.93
C ARG A 100 -3.10 -9.55 -11.48
N SER A 101 -4.41 -9.72 -11.35
CA SER A 101 -5.40 -8.75 -11.79
C SER A 101 -5.41 -7.46 -10.94
N ASN A 102 -4.87 -7.50 -9.71
CA ASN A 102 -4.70 -6.32 -8.88
C ASN A 102 -3.47 -5.49 -9.27
N GLY A 103 -2.52 -6.06 -10.01
CA GLY A 103 -1.37 -5.30 -10.53
C GLY A 103 -1.80 -4.24 -11.55
N GLY A 104 -1.12 -3.10 -11.56
CA GLY A 104 -1.44 -1.96 -12.42
C GLY A 104 -1.16 -0.60 -11.76
N GLU A 105 -1.55 0.48 -12.46
CA GLU A 105 -1.48 1.83 -11.92
C GLU A 105 -2.62 2.07 -10.91
N TYR A 106 -2.25 2.61 -9.76
CA TYR A 106 -3.12 3.18 -8.75
C TYR A 106 -2.98 4.70 -8.78
N ARG A 107 -4.10 5.42 -8.89
CA ARG A 107 -4.11 6.87 -8.98
C ARG A 107 -4.98 7.49 -7.90
N LEU A 108 -4.35 8.26 -7.02
CA LEU A 108 -5.01 9.05 -5.99
C LEU A 108 -5.24 10.46 -6.51
N THR A 109 -6.48 10.93 -6.46
CA THR A 109 -6.86 12.29 -6.83
C THR A 109 -7.58 12.95 -5.65
N THR A 110 -7.15 14.16 -5.29
CA THR A 110 -7.79 14.99 -4.26
C THR A 110 -8.44 16.22 -4.87
N PHE A 111 -9.47 16.73 -4.21
CA PHE A 111 -10.23 17.87 -4.68
C PHE A 111 -10.47 18.89 -3.57
N ASP A 112 -10.51 20.16 -3.94
CA ASP A 112 -10.92 21.27 -3.07
C ASP A 112 -12.45 21.29 -2.85
N SER A 113 -12.93 22.25 -2.07
CA SER A 113 -14.36 22.46 -1.80
C SER A 113 -15.18 22.79 -3.04
N ASN A 114 -14.54 23.33 -4.08
CA ASN A 114 -15.16 23.70 -5.36
C ASN A 114 -15.15 22.54 -6.36
N GLY A 115 -14.59 21.39 -6.00
CA GLY A 115 -14.46 20.21 -6.85
C GLY A 115 -13.31 20.28 -7.85
N ARG A 116 -12.38 21.23 -7.71
CA ARG A 116 -11.17 21.31 -8.55
C ARG A 116 -10.12 20.33 -8.03
N ILE A 117 -9.41 19.69 -8.95
CA ILE A 117 -8.30 18.78 -8.59
C ILE A 117 -7.21 19.60 -7.92
N THR A 118 -6.85 19.22 -6.70
CA THR A 118 -5.74 19.81 -5.95
C THR A 118 -4.46 19.01 -6.10
N GLU A 119 -4.59 17.69 -6.20
CA GLU A 119 -3.44 16.81 -6.32
C GLU A 119 -3.78 15.54 -7.09
N ASN A 120 -2.78 15.02 -7.79
CA ASN A 120 -2.85 13.75 -8.48
C ASN A 120 -1.53 13.00 -8.29
N ARG A 121 -1.58 11.81 -7.68
CA ARG A 121 -0.43 10.96 -7.43
C ARG A 121 -0.67 9.56 -8.00
N THR A 122 0.33 9.00 -8.67
CA THR A 122 0.27 7.64 -9.23
C THR A 122 1.28 6.70 -8.59
N LEU A 123 0.96 5.41 -8.54
CA LEU A 123 1.88 4.35 -8.12
C LEU A 123 1.63 3.11 -8.98
N GLN A 124 2.69 2.43 -9.40
CA GLN A 124 2.59 1.17 -10.14
C GLN A 124 2.75 -0.03 -9.19
N LEU A 125 1.73 -0.88 -9.09
CA LEU A 125 1.81 -2.14 -8.36
C LEU A 125 2.17 -3.29 -9.31
N LEU A 126 3.26 -3.99 -9.00
CA LEU A 126 3.77 -5.16 -9.72
C LEU A 126 3.58 -6.41 -8.86
N VAL A 127 2.71 -7.32 -9.30
CA VAL A 127 2.45 -8.58 -8.58
C VAL A 127 3.38 -9.68 -9.08
N GLN A 128 4.26 -10.15 -8.21
CA GLN A 128 5.27 -11.18 -8.46
C GLN A 128 4.89 -12.52 -7.83
N GLY A 129 5.33 -13.61 -8.45
CA GLY A 129 5.07 -14.97 -7.98
C GLY A 129 5.15 -15.96 -9.12
N LYS A 130 5.41 -17.24 -8.81
CA LYS A 130 5.33 -18.34 -9.76
C LYS A 130 3.97 -19.03 -9.62
N TYR A 131 3.46 -19.54 -10.73
CA TYR A 131 2.40 -20.54 -10.65
C TYR A 131 3.07 -21.84 -10.21
N ASP A 132 2.76 -22.31 -9.00
CA ASP A 132 2.99 -23.72 -8.69
C ASP A 132 1.86 -24.49 -9.38
N PHE A 133 2.10 -24.84 -10.65
CA PHE A 133 1.31 -25.87 -11.30
C PHE A 133 1.67 -27.18 -10.58
N ILE A 134 0.84 -27.58 -9.61
CA ILE A 134 0.89 -28.95 -9.11
C ILE A 134 0.41 -29.82 -10.27
N SER A 135 1.37 -30.37 -11.01
CA SER A 135 1.16 -31.45 -11.97
C SER A 135 1.12 -32.80 -11.26
#